data_AF-A0A8S8Z6L9-F1
#
_entry.id   AF-A0A8S8Z6L9-F1
#
_cell.length_a   1.000
_cell.length_b   1.000
_cell.length_c   1.000
_cell.angle_alpha   90.00
_cell.angle_beta   90.00
_cell.angle_gamma   90.00
#
_symmetry.space_group_name_H-M   'P 1'
#
loop_
_entity.id
_entity.type
_entity.pdbx_description
1 polymer ?
#
loop_
_entity_poly.entity_id
_entity_poly.type
_entity_poly.pdbx_seq_one_letter_code
_entity_poly.pdbx_strand_id
1 'polypeptide(L)'
;MLAGRFDGHEALNIGMVDQVSTSLEETDRMIDEAIATVMSTGRWQSRRPRAYRDLRQLAGTDEDLRRWTLDKTSEMRGSPEGQEGLSAFLDRRPPAWSPEDQDG
;
A
#
# COMPACT_ATOMS: atom_id res chain seq x y z
N MET A 1 28.79 -9.19 4.65
CA MET A 1 27.55 -9.99 4.58
C MET A 1 27.94 -11.41 4.22
N LEU A 2 27.51 -12.41 4.99
CA LEU A 2 27.70 -13.80 4.58
C LEU A 2 26.71 -14.07 3.45
N ALA A 3 27.17 -14.53 2.29
CA ALA A 3 26.36 -14.87 1.11
C ALA A 3 25.57 -16.19 1.31
N GLY A 4 25.03 -16.39 2.51
CA GLY A 4 24.30 -17.59 2.89
C GLY A 4 22.87 -17.60 2.37
N ARG A 5 22.31 -18.80 2.20
CA ARG A 5 20.88 -18.99 1.94
C ARG A 5 20.12 -18.94 3.27
N PHE A 6 18.91 -18.40 3.24
CA PHE A 6 17.95 -18.39 4.35
C PHE A 6 16.60 -18.92 3.85
N ASP A 7 15.77 -19.41 4.76
CA ASP A 7 14.44 -19.96 4.44
C ASP A 7 13.35 -18.88 4.49
N GLY A 8 12.11 -19.27 4.20
CA GLY A 8 10.96 -18.35 4.20
C GLY A 8 10.69 -17.73 5.58
N HIS A 9 10.90 -18.47 6.67
CA HIS A 9 10.66 -17.97 8.02
C HIS A 9 11.67 -16.88 8.39
N GLU A 10 12.94 -17.09 8.05
CA GLU A 10 13.95 -16.05 8.25
C GLU A 10 13.68 -14.84 7.34
N ALA A 11 13.24 -15.06 6.10
CA ALA A 11 12.83 -13.98 5.20
C ALA A 11 11.70 -13.12 5.80
N LEU A 12 10.74 -13.76 6.48
CA LEU A 12 9.65 -13.08 7.19
C LEU A 12 10.19 -12.30 8.40
N ASN A 13 11.06 -12.91 9.21
CA ASN A 13 11.63 -12.30 10.41
C ASN A 13 12.42 -11.01 10.12
N ILE A 14 13.16 -11.00 9.00
CA ILE A 14 13.94 -9.83 8.57
C ILE A 14 13.13 -8.80 7.77
N GLY A 15 11.83 -9.05 7.55
CA GLY A 15 10.92 -8.17 6.83
C GLY A 15 11.14 -8.15 5.31
N MET A 16 11.69 -9.22 4.74
CA MET A 16 11.91 -9.34 3.29
C MET A 16 10.66 -9.86 2.54
N VAL A 17 9.83 -10.64 3.22
CA VAL A 17 8.50 -11.08 2.73
C VAL A 17 7.46 -10.80 3.80
N ASP A 18 6.21 -10.55 3.39
CA ASP A 18 5.11 -10.26 4.31
C ASP A 18 4.44 -11.53 4.88
N GLN A 19 4.50 -12.64 4.15
CA GLN A 19 3.85 -13.90 4.55
C GLN A 19 4.60 -15.12 4.00
N VAL A 20 4.38 -16.29 4.60
CA VAL A 20 4.97 -17.59 4.23
C VAL A 20 3.88 -18.65 4.19
N SER A 21 3.78 -19.40 3.10
CA SER A 21 2.86 -20.53 2.94
C SER A 21 3.53 -21.87 3.26
N THR A 22 2.72 -22.87 3.59
CA THR A 22 3.14 -24.25 3.84
C THR A 22 2.75 -25.22 2.72
N SER A 23 1.88 -24.80 1.79
CA SER A 23 1.51 -25.56 0.59
C SER A 23 1.31 -24.66 -0.64
N LEU A 24 1.20 -25.28 -1.83
CA LEU A 24 0.92 -24.57 -3.07
C LEU A 24 -0.51 -24.01 -3.08
N GLU A 25 -1.48 -24.77 -2.57
CA GLU A 25 -2.88 -24.33 -2.47
C GLU A 25 -3.01 -23.11 -1.54
N GLU A 26 -2.27 -23.11 -0.42
CA GLU A 26 -2.22 -21.95 0.47
C GLU A 26 -1.55 -20.74 -0.22
N THR A 27 -0.53 -20.99 -1.03
CA THR A 27 0.14 -19.94 -1.81
C THR A 27 -0.82 -19.25 -2.77
N ASP A 28 -1.59 -20.03 -3.54
CA ASP A 28 -2.56 -19.50 -4.50
C ASP A 28 -3.61 -18.63 -3.79
N ARG A 29 -4.16 -19.12 -2.68
CA ARG A 29 -5.12 -18.35 -1.86
C ARG A 29 -4.52 -17.04 -1.34
N MET A 30 -3.30 -17.06 -0.82
CA MET A 30 -2.64 -15.86 -0.29
C MET A 30 -2.37 -14.82 -1.39
N ILE A 31 -2.06 -15.27 -2.61
CA ILE A 31 -1.92 -14.38 -3.77
C ILE A 31 -3.25 -13.70 -4.06
N ASP A 32 -4.34 -14.45 -4.13
CA ASP A 32 -5.67 -13.90 -4.39
C ASP A 32 -6.10 -12.90 -3.32
N GLU A 33 -5.88 -13.23 -2.04
CA GLU A 33 -6.16 -12.34 -0.90
C GLU A 33 -5.31 -11.06 -0.94
N ALA A 34 -4.02 -11.16 -1.30
CA ALA A 34 -3.14 -10.00 -1.45
C ALA A 34 -3.60 -9.10 -2.60
N ILE A 35 -3.99 -9.68 -3.73
CA ILE A 35 -4.54 -8.94 -4.88
C ILE A 35 -5.85 -8.25 -4.47
N ALA A 36 -6.78 -8.97 -3.85
CA ALA A 36 -8.05 -8.41 -3.39
C ALA A 36 -7.84 -7.25 -2.42
N THR A 37 -6.91 -7.40 -1.47
CA THR A 37 -6.52 -6.35 -0.52
C THR A 37 -6.01 -5.12 -1.25
N VAL A 38 -5.07 -5.27 -2.18
CA VAL A 38 -4.54 -4.13 -2.97
C VAL A 38 -5.65 -3.48 -3.79
N MET A 39 -6.54 -4.25 -4.41
CA MET A 39 -7.63 -3.76 -5.25
C MET A 39 -8.75 -3.06 -4.46
N SER A 40 -8.91 -3.38 -3.17
CA SER A 40 -9.82 -2.64 -2.27
C SER A 40 -9.35 -1.22 -1.94
N THR A 41 -8.08 -0.92 -2.26
CA THR A 41 -7.51 0.40 -2.05
C THR A 41 -7.58 1.21 -3.33
N GLY A 42 -7.70 2.54 -3.22
CA GLY A 42 -7.88 3.42 -4.39
C GLY A 42 -6.70 3.46 -5.38
N ARG A 43 -6.82 4.29 -6.42
CA ARG A 43 -5.84 4.40 -7.51
C ARG A 43 -4.55 5.11 -7.08
N TRP A 44 -4.57 5.84 -5.98
CA TRP A 44 -3.39 6.48 -5.42
C TRP A 44 -2.40 5.45 -4.89
N GLN A 45 -2.89 4.29 -4.44
CA GLN A 45 -2.05 3.19 -3.98
C GLN A 45 -1.14 2.68 -5.11
N SER A 46 -1.59 2.73 -6.36
CA SER A 46 -0.78 2.45 -7.54
C SER A 46 0.36 3.47 -7.78
N ARG A 47 0.25 4.68 -7.22
CA ARG A 47 1.29 5.74 -7.27
C ARG A 47 2.25 5.72 -6.08
N ARG A 48 1.97 4.95 -5.03
CA ARG A 48 2.84 4.83 -3.83
C ARG A 48 4.28 4.43 -4.13
N PRO A 49 4.58 3.50 -5.06
CA PRO A 49 5.97 3.14 -5.35
C PRO A 49 6.83 4.34 -5.79
N ARG A 50 6.24 5.27 -6.56
CA ARG A 50 6.91 6.50 -6.98
C ARG A 50 7.11 7.46 -5.81
N ALA A 51 6.07 7.69 -5.00
CA ALA A 51 6.18 8.54 -3.82
C ALA A 51 7.21 8.01 -2.79
N TYR A 52 7.26 6.68 -2.59
CA TYR A 52 8.24 6.04 -1.71
C TYR A 52 9.66 6.16 -2.24
N ARG A 53 9.86 5.99 -3.56
CA ARG A 53 11.15 6.23 -4.20
C ARG A 53 11.60 7.68 -4.04
N ASP A 54 10.69 8.63 -4.28
CA ASP A 54 10.98 10.05 -4.16
C ASP A 54 11.32 10.41 -2.69
N LEU A 55 10.62 9.82 -1.71
CA LEU A 55 10.95 9.91 -0.28
C LEU A 55 12.33 9.34 0.05
N ARG A 56 12.68 8.16 -0.47
CA ARG A 56 14.00 7.54 -0.25
C ARG A 56 15.16 8.34 -0.83
N GLN A 57 14.89 9.11 -1.88
CA GLN A 57 15.88 9.98 -2.52
C GLN A 57 15.93 11.38 -1.90
N LEU A 58 15.01 11.69 -0.97
CA LEU A 58 15.01 12.96 -0.26
C LEU A 58 16.24 13.03 0.65
N ALA A 59 17.27 13.71 0.19
CA ALA A 59 18.38 14.14 1.01
C ALA A 59 18.01 15.48 1.63
N GLY A 60 18.02 15.58 2.97
CA GLY A 60 17.62 16.81 3.65
C GLY A 60 17.57 16.65 5.16
N THR A 61 17.10 17.71 5.81
CA THR A 61 16.84 17.77 7.25
C THR A 61 15.47 17.20 7.59
N ASP A 62 15.20 16.97 8.88
CA ASP A 62 13.88 16.58 9.37
C ASP A 62 12.78 17.59 8.96
N GLU A 63 13.12 18.87 8.85
CA GLU A 63 12.18 19.91 8.42
C GLU A 63 11.85 19.78 6.92
N ASP A 64 12.82 19.39 6.08
CA ASP A 64 12.57 19.12 4.66
C ASP A 64 11.64 17.91 4.49
N LEU A 65 11.87 16.86 5.28
CA LEU A 65 11.00 15.68 5.32
C LEU A 65 9.58 16.03 5.79
N ARG A 66 9.47 16.86 6.83
CA ARG A 66 8.18 17.32 7.35
C ARG A 66 7.42 18.11 6.29
N ARG A 67 8.07 19.06 5.62
CA ARG A 67 7.46 19.86 4.55
C ARG A 67 7.01 18.99 3.38
N TRP A 68 7.88 18.11 2.90
CA TRP A 68 7.55 17.17 1.82
C TRP A 68 6.33 16.31 2.17
N THR A 69 6.27 15.81 3.41
CA THR A 69 5.15 14.99 3.89
C THR A 69 3.86 15.79 3.94
N LEU A 70 3.90 17.03 4.44
CA LEU A 70 2.74 17.93 4.48
C LEU A 70 2.22 18.24 3.08
N ASP A 71 3.11 18.58 2.15
CA ASP A 71 2.74 18.89 0.77
C ASP A 71 2.12 17.67 0.09
N LYS A 72 2.76 16.51 0.22
CA LYS A 72 2.28 15.26 -0.39
C LYS A 72 0.94 14.81 0.19
N THR A 73 0.76 14.89 1.51
CA THR A 73 -0.51 14.53 2.16
C THR A 73 -1.63 15.49 1.83
N SER A 74 -1.33 16.78 1.68
CA SER A 74 -2.30 17.79 1.23
C SER A 74 -2.74 17.54 -0.21
N GLU A 75 -1.81 17.26 -1.12
CA GLU A 75 -2.10 16.88 -2.51
C GLU A 75 -2.97 15.61 -2.56
N MET A 76 -2.64 14.59 -1.78
CA MET A 76 -3.41 13.35 -1.70
C MET A 76 -4.84 13.61 -1.24
N ARG A 77 -5.04 14.37 -0.16
CA ARG A 77 -6.38 14.69 0.37
C ARG A 77 -7.20 15.55 -0.60
N GLY A 78 -6.56 16.49 -1.29
CA GLY A 78 -7.24 17.37 -2.25
C GLY A 78 -7.58 16.70 -3.59
N SER A 79 -7.04 15.51 -3.87
CA SER A 79 -7.33 14.79 -5.10
C SER A 79 -8.78 14.29 -5.18
N PRO A 80 -9.32 14.00 -6.38
CA PRO A 80 -10.67 13.44 -6.52
C PRO A 80 -10.89 12.16 -5.69
N GLU A 81 -9.87 11.30 -5.62
CA GLU A 81 -9.89 10.08 -4.83
C GLU A 81 -9.87 10.38 -3.32
N GLY A 82 -9.05 11.33 -2.88
CA GLY A 82 -9.01 11.77 -1.49
C GLY A 82 -10.34 12.37 -1.02
N GLN A 83 -11.01 13.14 -1.90
CA GLN A 83 -12.34 13.70 -1.64
C GLN A 83 -13.42 12.61 -1.59
N GLU A 84 -13.41 11.69 -2.56
CA GLU A 84 -14.35 10.57 -2.61
C GLU A 84 -14.21 9.66 -1.38
N GLY A 85 -12.98 9.32 -0.99
CA GLY A 85 -12.74 8.48 0.20
C GLY A 85 -13.22 9.13 1.49
N LEU A 86 -13.03 10.45 1.62
CA LEU A 86 -13.54 11.19 2.77
C LEU A 86 -15.07 11.27 2.76
N SER A 87 -15.69 11.54 1.61
CA SER A 87 -17.16 11.56 1.47
C SER A 87 -17.75 10.19 1.81
N ALA A 88 -17.24 9.12 1.20
CA ALA A 88 -17.71 7.76 1.42
C ALA A 88 -17.64 7.36 2.90
N PHE A 89 -16.55 7.71 3.58
CA PHE A 89 -16.40 7.48 5.02
C PHE A 89 -17.45 8.24 5.85
N LEU A 90 -17.68 9.53 5.56
CA LEU A 90 -18.67 10.35 6.26
C LEU A 90 -20.11 9.87 6.01
N ASP A 91 -20.40 9.46 4.77
CA ASP A 91 -21.71 8.99 4.32
C ASP A 91 -21.97 7.52 4.70
N ARG A 92 -20.98 6.82 5.27
CA ARG A 92 -21.01 5.38 5.60
C ARG A 92 -21.39 4.48 4.40
N ARG A 93 -20.86 4.81 3.23
CA ARG A 93 -21.02 4.01 2.01
C ARG A 93 -19.64 3.49 1.55
N PRO A 94 -19.59 2.43 0.74
CA PRO A 94 -18.37 2.08 0.04
C PRO A 94 -17.91 3.25 -0.85
N PRO A 95 -16.58 3.47 -0.98
CA PRO A 95 -16.05 4.37 -1.99
C PRO A 95 -16.20 3.75 -3.38
N ALA A 96 -16.24 4.58 -4.43
CA ALA A 96 -16.49 4.12 -5.81
C ALA A 96 -15.50 3.08 -6.37
N TRP A 97 -14.33 2.90 -5.74
CA TRP A 97 -13.36 1.86 -6.11
C TRP A 97 -13.50 0.57 -5.30
N SER A 98 -14.44 0.50 -4.35
CA SER A 98 -14.70 -0.70 -3.59
C SER A 98 -15.17 -1.83 -4.51
N PRO A 99 -14.69 -3.07 -4.34
CA PRO A 99 -15.15 -4.21 -5.13
C PRO A 99 -16.66 -4.48 -5.00
N GLU A 100 -17.27 -4.14 -3.87
CA GLU A 100 -18.70 -4.38 -3.60
C GLU A 100 -19.65 -3.58 -4.53
N ASP A 101 -19.19 -2.49 -5.14
CA ASP A 101 -20.00 -1.65 -6.05
C ASP A 101 -19.94 -2.10 -7.53
N GLN A 102 -19.18 -3.15 -7.86
CA GLN A 102 -18.99 -3.60 -9.27
C GLN A 102 -19.95 -4.73 -9.70
N ASP A 103 -20.79 -5.24 -8.80
CA ASP A 103 -21.80 -6.28 -9.06
C ASP A 103 -23.24 -5.73 -9.21
N GLY A 104 -23.38 -4.44 -9.58
CA GLY A 104 -24.65 -3.78 -9.93
C GLY A 104 -24.96 -3.77 -11.42
#